data_AF-A0AAD9Q0P9-F1
#
_entry.id   AF-A0AAD9Q0P9-F1
#
_cell.length_a   1.000
_cell.length_b   1.000
_cell.length_c   1.000
_cell.angle_alpha   90.00
_cell.angle_beta   90.00
_cell.angle_gamma   90.00
#
_symmetry.space_group_name_H-M   'P 1'
#
loop_
_entity.id
_entity.type
_entity.pdbx_description
1 polymer ?
#
loop_
_entity_poly.entity_id
_entity_poly.type
_entity_poly.pdbx_seq_one_letter_code
_entity_poly.pdbx_strand_id
1 'polypeptide(L)'
;MRQELLPTKTYEQCKAQVTITDTSCRMCHTDTESTTHVLSACSRFAQPLYTATHDRMLRPIYHYLQDKHNFQECDHGKPWDQQSPPHAVPENGKDVSECALYS
;
A
#
# COMPACT_ATOMS: atom_id res chain seq x y z
N MET A 1 -3.55 -21.62 -23.71
CA MET A 1 -3.65 -20.27 -23.12
C MET A 1 -3.49 -19.26 -24.23
N ARG A 2 -4.48 -18.41 -24.49
CA ARG A 2 -4.29 -17.24 -25.38
C ARG A 2 -3.73 -16.12 -24.51
N GLN A 3 -2.55 -15.61 -24.84
CA GLN A 3 -2.09 -14.32 -24.30
C GLN A 3 -2.89 -13.23 -25.00
N GLU A 4 -3.95 -12.75 -24.35
CA GLU A 4 -4.62 -11.52 -24.76
C GLU A 4 -3.65 -10.37 -24.42
N LEU A 5 -3.11 -9.73 -25.47
CA LEU A 5 -2.30 -8.53 -25.31
C LEU A 5 -3.20 -7.41 -24.80
N LEU A 6 -2.75 -6.68 -23.77
CA LEU A 6 -3.43 -5.47 -23.32
C LEU A 6 -3.47 -4.48 -24.51
N PRO A 7 -4.67 -4.09 -24.98
CA PRO A 7 -4.80 -3.12 -26.07
C PRO A 7 -4.45 -1.75 -25.50
N THR A 8 -3.16 -1.42 -25.53
CA THR A 8 -2.63 -0.13 -25.11
C THR A 8 -2.47 0.79 -26.32
N LYS A 9 -2.54 2.10 -26.11
CA LYS A 9 -2.39 3.07 -27.22
C LYS A 9 -1.04 2.91 -27.94
N THR A 10 0.05 2.62 -27.23
CA THR A 10 1.35 2.34 -27.87
C THR A 10 1.30 1.06 -28.72
N TYR A 11 0.57 0.03 -28.29
CA TYR A 11 0.37 -1.18 -29.10
C TYR A 11 -0.45 -0.87 -30.37
N GLU A 12 -1.54 -0.14 -30.25
CA GLU A 12 -2.39 0.23 -31.39
C GLU A 12 -1.63 1.08 -32.42
N GLN A 13 -0.81 2.03 -31.96
CA GLN A 13 0.01 2.86 -32.82
C GLN A 13 1.12 2.07 -33.53
N CYS A 14 1.88 1.26 -32.79
CA CYS A 14 3.07 0.59 -33.35
C CYS A 14 2.76 -0.73 -34.07
N LYS A 15 1.81 -1.52 -33.55
CA LYS A 15 1.48 -2.85 -34.10
C LYS A 15 0.25 -2.83 -35.00
N ALA A 16 -0.80 -2.08 -34.64
CA ALA A 16 -2.02 -2.02 -35.43
C ALA A 16 -1.99 -0.90 -36.48
N GLN A 17 -0.91 -0.11 -36.54
CA GLN A 17 -0.70 1.00 -37.49
C GLN A 17 -1.86 2.02 -37.48
N VAL A 18 -2.52 2.16 -36.33
CA VAL A 18 -3.58 3.16 -36.14
C VAL A 18 -2.94 4.51 -35.87
N THR A 19 -3.43 5.56 -36.53
CA THR A 19 -2.97 6.91 -36.25
C THR A 19 -3.58 7.39 -34.94
N ILE A 20 -2.77 7.43 -33.88
CA ILE A 20 -3.16 7.92 -32.56
C ILE A 20 -2.47 9.25 -32.29
N THR A 21 -3.26 10.29 -32.04
CA THR A 21 -2.78 11.66 -31.78
C THR A 21 -2.44 11.88 -30.31
N ASP A 22 -3.15 11.22 -29.40
CA ASP A 22 -2.92 11.31 -27.96
C ASP A 22 -2.48 9.95 -27.42
N THR A 23 -1.20 9.83 -27.09
CA THR A 23 -0.60 8.61 -26.52
C THR A 23 -0.64 8.61 -25.00
N SER A 24 -1.24 9.60 -24.33
CA SER A 24 -1.31 9.66 -22.87
C SER A 24 -2.10 8.48 -22.29
N CYS A 25 -1.68 8.01 -21.12
CA CYS A 25 -2.34 6.98 -20.35
C CYS A 25 -3.79 7.36 -20.07
N ARG A 26 -4.73 6.48 -20.45
CA ARG A 26 -6.17 6.68 -20.22
C ARG A 26 -6.56 6.77 -18.75
N MET A 27 -5.66 6.40 -17.83
CA MET A 27 -5.94 6.37 -16.39
C MET A 27 -5.31 7.53 -15.64
N CYS A 28 -4.02 7.80 -15.83
CA CYS A 28 -3.34 8.88 -15.12
C CYS A 28 -3.19 10.16 -15.96
N HIS A 29 -3.31 10.08 -17.29
CA HIS A 29 -3.11 11.19 -18.23
C HIS A 29 -1.76 11.92 -18.12
N THR A 30 -0.76 11.34 -17.43
CA THR A 30 0.56 11.95 -17.23
C THR A 30 1.61 11.40 -18.20
N ASP A 31 1.66 10.09 -18.37
CA ASP A 31 2.70 9.41 -19.13
C ASP A 31 2.11 8.67 -20.34
N THR A 32 2.98 8.21 -21.24
CA THR A 32 2.56 7.43 -22.40
C THR A 32 1.97 6.08 -22.01
N GLU A 33 0.84 5.70 -22.64
CA GLU A 33 0.14 4.45 -22.39
C GLU A 33 0.83 3.24 -23.02
N SER A 34 1.80 2.68 -22.31
CA SER A 34 2.43 1.40 -22.63
C SER A 34 1.98 0.29 -21.67
N THR A 35 2.16 -0.98 -22.06
CA THR A 35 1.86 -2.13 -21.19
C THR A 35 2.63 -2.08 -19.87
N THR A 36 3.91 -1.69 -19.93
CA THR A 36 4.74 -1.54 -18.72
C THR A 36 4.22 -0.41 -17.85
N HIS A 37 3.84 0.73 -18.44
CA HIS A 37 3.25 1.83 -17.69
C HIS A 37 1.94 1.39 -17.01
N VAL A 38 0.97 0.88 -17.76
CA VAL A 38 -0.34 0.47 -17.22
C VAL A 38 -0.19 -0.55 -16.09
N LEU A 39 0.65 -1.57 -16.24
CA LEU A 39 0.76 -2.65 -15.25
C LEU A 39 1.62 -2.31 -14.03
N SER A 40 2.64 -1.47 -14.17
CA SER A 40 3.67 -1.32 -13.12
C SER A 40 3.98 0.12 -12.70
N ALA A 41 3.77 1.12 -13.57
CA ALA A 41 4.15 2.50 -13.27
C ALA A 41 2.94 3.45 -13.15
N CYS A 42 1.76 3.06 -13.63
CA CYS A 42 0.58 3.90 -13.59
C CYS A 42 0.10 4.07 -12.16
N SER A 43 0.32 5.25 -11.58
CA SER A 43 -0.11 5.57 -10.22
C SER A 43 -1.61 5.36 -9.99
N ARG A 44 -2.46 5.54 -11.02
CA ARG A 44 -3.90 5.29 -10.87
C ARG A 44 -4.29 3.81 -10.91
N PHE A 45 -3.53 2.95 -11.60
CA PHE A 45 -3.86 1.53 -11.78
C PHE A 45 -3.05 0.62 -10.85
N ALA A 46 -1.74 0.86 -10.77
CA ALA A 46 -0.84 0.09 -9.93
C ALA A 46 -1.10 0.38 -8.45
N GLN A 47 -1.41 1.63 -8.06
CA GLN A 47 -1.50 2.00 -6.65
C GLN A 47 -2.57 1.23 -5.88
N PRO A 48 -3.84 1.07 -6.35
CA PRO A 48 -4.83 0.31 -5.58
C PRO A 48 -4.47 -1.18 -5.46
N LEU A 49 -3.98 -1.81 -6.54
CA LEU A 49 -3.65 -3.23 -6.56
C LEU A 49 -2.38 -3.55 -5.76
N TYR A 50 -1.36 -2.70 -5.92
CA TYR A 50 -0.10 -2.77 -5.18
C TYR A 50 -0.36 -2.55 -3.68
N THR A 51 -1.12 -1.51 -3.32
CA THR A 51 -1.49 -1.22 -1.92
C THR A 51 -2.31 -2.37 -1.33
N ALA A 52 -3.34 -2.86 -2.02
CA ALA A 52 -4.14 -3.99 -1.53
C ALA A 52 -3.32 -5.27 -1.33
N THR A 53 -2.36 -5.55 -2.24
CA THR A 53 -1.47 -6.70 -2.11
C THR A 53 -0.51 -6.53 -0.93
N HIS A 54 0.07 -5.34 -0.79
CA HIS A 54 0.95 -5.02 0.33
C HIS A 54 0.23 -5.06 1.67
N ASP A 55 -0.95 -4.45 1.78
CA ASP A 55 -1.78 -4.49 2.97
C ASP A 55 -2.12 -5.94 3.35
N ARG A 56 -2.45 -6.79 2.36
CA ARG A 56 -2.72 -8.21 2.61
C ARG A 56 -1.49 -8.95 3.14
N MET A 57 -0.30 -8.66 2.61
CA MET A 57 0.95 -9.27 3.07
C MET A 57 1.40 -8.76 4.44
N LEU A 58 1.18 -7.48 4.74
CA LEU A 58 1.59 -6.85 5.99
C LEU A 58 0.61 -7.12 7.13
N ARG A 59 -0.67 -7.38 6.84
CA ARG A 59 -1.71 -7.60 7.85
C ARG A 59 -1.35 -8.68 8.90
N PRO A 60 -0.81 -9.86 8.56
CA PRO A 60 -0.37 -10.83 9.56
C PRO A 60 0.77 -10.33 10.44
N ILE A 61 1.74 -9.61 9.86
CA ILE A 61 2.88 -9.03 10.60
C ILE A 61 2.38 -7.94 11.54
N TYR A 62 1.48 -7.09 11.07
CA TYR A 62 0.83 -6.05 11.85
C TYR A 62 0.14 -6.64 13.08
N HIS A 63 -0.72 -7.65 12.90
CA HIS A 63 -1.41 -8.29 14.02
C HIS A 63 -0.47 -9.05 14.96
N TYR A 64 0.57 -9.68 14.42
CA TYR A 64 1.61 -10.32 15.25
C TYR A 64 2.32 -9.31 16.15
N LEU A 65 2.73 -8.17 15.60
CA LEU A 65 3.38 -7.11 16.37
C LEU A 65 2.40 -6.49 17.38
N GLN A 66 1.13 -6.33 17.00
CA GLN A 66 0.09 -5.82 17.87
C GLN A 66 -0.11 -6.70 19.10
N ASP A 67 -0.24 -8.02 18.89
CA ASP A 67 -0.37 -9.03 19.94
C ASP A 67 0.88 -9.10 20.82
N LYS A 68 2.07 -9.22 20.20
CA LYS A 68 3.36 -9.36 20.91
C LYS A 68 3.64 -8.19 21.87
N HIS A 69 3.27 -6.98 21.49
CA HIS A 69 3.55 -5.78 22.26
C HIS A 69 2.36 -5.32 23.11
N ASN A 70 1.27 -6.11 23.16
CA ASN A 70 0.00 -5.72 23.79
C ASN A 70 -0.42 -4.31 23.38
N PHE A 71 -0.24 -3.95 22.10
CA PHE A 71 -0.79 -2.73 21.56
C PHE A 71 -2.30 -2.92 21.51
N GLN A 72 -2.96 -2.54 22.61
CA GLN A 72 -4.41 -2.48 22.71
C GLN A 72 -4.92 -1.75 21.47
N GLU A 73 -5.96 -2.30 20.81
CA GLU A 73 -6.54 -1.71 19.60
C GLU A 73 -6.58 -0.19 19.74
N CYS A 74 -5.80 0.47 18.88
CA CYS A 74 -5.74 1.91 18.87
C CYS A 74 -7.18 2.38 18.63
N ASP A 75 -7.69 3.26 19.47
CA ASP A 75 -9.07 3.70 19.38
C ASP A 75 -9.33 4.65 18.19
N HIS A 76 -8.51 4.55 17.15
CA HIS A 76 -8.71 5.14 15.84
C HIS A 76 -10.05 4.74 15.19
N GLY A 77 -10.72 3.69 15.69
CA GLY A 77 -12.11 3.38 15.35
C GLY A 77 -13.15 4.28 16.04
N LYS A 78 -12.76 5.04 17.06
CA LYS A 78 -13.59 6.01 17.79
C LYS A 78 -13.39 7.43 17.23
N PRO A 79 -14.42 8.29 17.29
CA PRO A 79 -14.28 9.72 17.05
C PRO A 79 -13.14 10.33 17.86
N TRP A 80 -12.44 11.31 17.28
CA TRP A 80 -11.21 11.91 17.84
C TRP A 80 -11.39 12.45 19.28
N ASP A 81 -12.61 12.84 19.67
CA ASP A 81 -12.97 13.33 21.00
C ASP A 81 -13.11 12.21 22.04
N GLN A 82 -13.23 10.96 21.60
CA GLN A 82 -13.32 9.76 22.45
C GLN A 82 -12.03 8.95 22.45
N GLN A 83 -10.99 9.50 21.83
CA GLN A 83 -9.68 8.87 21.79
C GLN A 83 -8.94 9.06 23.11
N SER A 84 -8.26 8.00 23.52
CA SER A 84 -7.48 7.92 24.73
C SER A 84 -6.24 8.79 24.51
N PRO A 85 -5.89 9.65 25.48
CA PRO A 85 -4.71 10.49 25.33
C PRO A 85 -3.47 9.60 25.10
N PRO A 86 -2.53 10.01 24.24
CA PRO A 86 -1.33 9.24 23.97
C PRO A 86 -0.62 8.91 25.29
N HIS A 87 -0.38 7.62 25.55
CA HIS A 87 0.45 7.24 26.68
C HIS A 87 1.88 7.71 26.39
N ALA A 88 2.47 8.45 27.33
CA ALA A 88 3.86 8.84 27.22
C ALA A 88 4.72 7.57 27.17
N VAL A 89 5.30 7.28 26.00
CA VAL A 89 6.30 6.21 25.87
C VAL A 89 7.57 6.74 26.55
N PRO A 90 8.05 6.12 27.64
CA PRO A 90 9.30 6.55 28.23
C PRO A 90 10.41 6.40 27.18
N GLU A 91 11.21 7.44 27.05
CA GLU A 91 12.34 7.52 26.12
C GLU A 91 13.27 6.30 26.34
N ASN A 92 13.69 5.65 25.25
CA ASN A 92 14.58 4.48 25.30
C ASN A 92 15.87 4.80 26.07
N GLY A 93 15.89 4.45 27.35
CA GLY A 93 16.96 4.76 28.29
C GLY A 93 17.35 3.56 29.12
N LYS A 94 18.15 2.67 28.51
CA LYS A 94 19.10 1.72 29.13
C LYS A 94 18.52 0.57 29.97
N ASP A 95 18.96 -0.62 29.58
CA ASP A 95 18.81 -1.91 30.24
C ASP A 95 19.25 -1.89 31.72
N VAL A 96 18.55 -2.68 32.55
CA VAL A 96 19.03 -3.59 33.63
C VAL A 96 18.08 -3.56 34.84
N SER A 97 17.52 -4.74 35.13
CA SER A 97 16.89 -5.22 36.37
C SER A 97 15.63 -4.51 36.90
N GLU A 98 14.51 -5.23 36.97
CA GLU A 98 14.02 -5.76 38.25
C GLU A 98 12.93 -6.82 38.03
N CYS A 99 13.33 -8.09 38.14
CA CYS A 99 12.41 -9.17 38.49
C CYS A 99 12.03 -9.01 39.97
N ALA A 100 10.91 -8.36 40.26
CA ALA A 100 10.10 -8.53 41.48
C ALA A 100 8.79 -7.78 41.20
N LEU A 101 7.62 -8.40 41.16
CA LEU A 101 6.92 -8.86 42.35
C LEU A 101 5.85 -9.88 41.92
N TYR A 102 6.17 -11.16 42.05
CA TYR A 102 5.20 -12.16 42.44
C TYR A 102 5.70 -12.75 43.76
N SER A 103 5.02 -12.42 44.85
CA SER A 103 4.98 -13.18 46.10
C SER A 103 3.58 -13.03 46.68
#